data_AF-A0A532CKA9-F1
#
_entry.id   AF-A0A532CKA9-F1
#
_cell.length_a   1.000
_cell.length_b   1.000
_cell.length_c   1.000
_cell.angle_alpha   90.00
_cell.angle_beta   90.00
_cell.angle_gamma   90.00
#
_symmetry.space_group_name_H-M   'P 1'
#
loop_
_entity.id
_entity.type
_entity.pdbx_description
1 polymer ?
#
loop_
_entity_poly.entity_id
_entity_poly.type
_entity_poly.pdbx_seq_one_letter_code
_entity_poly.pdbx_strand_id
1 'polypeptide(L)'
;MKNRMWAFGVGLCVALSAPIASTMATEVKLYIPPVVQERPSWCWVAVGEMVFKYYDVPAINGTDFQCGIAQGMKLCGAAPNCSECEIPDSDSATMATMLQQYPSLVAGGGSVGEIALTVHSKTGSLSEAEVKQEIDEGRPIIARVSPSGFKINGISQHMALIVGYDDSSGTLKLTVNDPFPFEDDRFLWIGNPYQPNMDMSEENDGQYEVSFERFRSKVKWNQTLYRMTCAGKGCPSDHLQGMGGVAGKGDREVIQAVLAASSDDFKTARMGHKVVDRTGTIWRSNISFAGAKQCLVKDKDGVDGAQWSCTFKFSDRSEADTAMEDIVKRLRASLPDGWTGTGLDQDSDTELYTRADKFIANKPGANSTIRIYYIDVKKSGRVTMYLSVQSPLPIHP
;
A
#
# COMPACT_ATOMS: atom_id res chain seq x y z
N MET A 1 79.95 34.60 -36.29
CA MET A 1 78.98 33.49 -36.35
C MET A 1 78.66 33.03 -34.94
N LYS A 2 77.41 33.16 -34.48
CA LYS A 2 76.74 32.21 -33.55
C LYS A 2 75.31 32.67 -33.27
N ASN A 3 74.36 31.98 -33.90
CA ASN A 3 72.92 32.12 -33.72
C ASN A 3 72.47 31.42 -32.44
N ARG A 4 71.50 32.00 -31.72
CA ARG A 4 70.77 31.36 -30.62
C ARG A 4 69.31 31.20 -31.04
N MET A 5 68.90 29.95 -31.29
CA MET A 5 67.51 29.55 -31.52
C MET A 5 66.76 29.45 -30.18
N TRP A 6 65.52 29.93 -30.15
CA TRP A 6 64.53 29.66 -29.11
C TRP A 6 63.61 28.54 -29.59
N ALA A 7 63.42 27.51 -28.77
CA ALA A 7 62.48 26.43 -29.02
C ALA A 7 61.22 26.66 -28.17
N PHE A 8 60.07 26.78 -28.83
CA PHE A 8 58.75 26.78 -28.20
C PHE A 8 58.32 25.33 -27.92
N GLY A 9 58.08 25.02 -26.64
CA GLY A 9 57.50 23.74 -26.22
C GLY A 9 55.97 23.79 -26.31
N VAL A 10 55.39 22.92 -27.14
CA VAL A 10 53.94 22.69 -27.25
C VAL A 10 53.55 21.65 -26.19
N GLY A 11 52.85 22.09 -25.15
CA GLY A 11 52.27 21.21 -24.12
C GLY A 11 50.94 20.64 -24.57
N LEU A 12 50.87 19.31 -24.71
CA LEU A 12 49.69 18.54 -25.07
C LEU A 12 48.82 18.31 -23.82
N CYS A 13 47.76 19.12 -23.62
CA CYS A 13 46.75 18.87 -22.59
C CYS A 13 45.79 17.76 -23.05
N VAL A 14 46.00 16.53 -22.58
CA VAL A 14 45.05 15.43 -22.73
C VAL A 14 43.95 15.60 -21.67
N ALA A 15 42.79 16.13 -22.07
CA ALA A 15 41.61 16.19 -21.23
C ALA A 15 40.93 14.80 -21.20
N LEU A 16 41.02 14.11 -20.06
CA LEU A 16 40.29 12.88 -19.78
C LEU A 16 38.80 13.22 -19.55
N SER A 17 37.99 13.07 -20.59
CA SER A 17 36.53 13.14 -20.48
C SER A 17 36.02 11.86 -19.81
N ALA A 18 35.83 11.87 -18.49
CA ALA A 18 35.11 10.79 -17.82
C ALA A 18 33.65 10.79 -18.30
N PRO A 19 33.07 9.64 -18.65
CA PRO A 19 31.65 9.56 -18.99
C PRO A 19 30.83 9.99 -17.76
N ILE A 20 30.09 11.09 -17.91
CA ILE A 20 29.07 11.48 -16.95
C ILE A 20 27.93 10.48 -17.14
N ALA A 21 27.88 9.46 -16.29
CA ALA A 21 26.71 8.61 -16.20
C ALA A 21 25.56 9.49 -15.70
N SER A 22 24.64 9.86 -16.59
CA SER A 22 23.36 10.43 -16.20
C SER A 22 22.63 9.36 -15.40
N THR A 23 22.67 9.46 -14.08
CA THR A 23 21.75 8.74 -13.20
C THR A 23 20.35 9.20 -13.57
N MET A 24 19.59 8.31 -14.21
CA MET A 24 18.20 8.57 -14.55
C MET A 24 17.45 8.88 -13.25
N ALA A 25 16.75 10.00 -13.25
CA ALA A 25 15.66 10.31 -12.33
C ALA A 25 14.82 9.04 -12.06
N THR A 26 14.61 8.69 -10.80
CA THR A 26 13.94 7.47 -10.37
C THR A 26 12.92 7.76 -9.27
N GLU A 27 11.71 7.24 -9.43
CA GLU A 27 10.70 7.14 -8.37
C GLU A 27 10.70 5.69 -7.87
N VAL A 28 10.82 5.50 -6.55
CA VAL A 28 10.73 4.17 -5.92
C VAL A 28 9.80 4.25 -4.73
N LYS A 29 8.84 3.32 -4.68
CA LYS A 29 7.82 3.27 -3.63
C LYS A 29 7.52 1.83 -3.24
N LEU A 30 7.63 1.57 -1.95
CA LEU A 30 7.21 0.32 -1.33
C LEU A 30 5.69 0.24 -1.30
N TYR A 31 5.17 -0.96 -1.53
CA TYR A 31 3.74 -1.20 -1.51
C TYR A 31 3.24 -1.35 -0.06
N ILE A 32 3.18 -0.22 0.66
CA ILE A 32 2.72 -0.15 2.05
C ILE A 32 1.58 0.87 2.12
N PRO A 33 0.33 0.41 2.27
CA PRO A 33 -0.82 1.30 2.42
C PRO A 33 -0.75 2.11 3.73
N PRO A 34 -1.25 3.36 3.75
CA PRO A 34 -1.37 4.13 4.97
C PRO A 34 -2.44 3.52 5.91
N VAL A 35 -2.19 3.62 7.21
CA VAL A 35 -3.10 3.16 8.28
C VAL A 35 -3.34 4.31 9.24
N VAL A 36 -4.60 4.65 9.46
CA VAL A 36 -5.00 5.68 10.44
C VAL A 36 -4.92 5.11 11.85
N GLN A 37 -4.42 5.89 12.81
CA GLN A 37 -4.42 5.48 14.22
C GLN A 37 -5.86 5.38 14.76
N GLU A 38 -6.18 4.28 15.45
CA GLU A 38 -7.52 4.04 15.98
C GLU A 38 -7.85 4.91 17.20
N ARG A 39 -6.81 5.37 17.91
CA ARG A 39 -6.91 6.15 19.15
C ARG A 39 -5.90 7.28 19.17
N PRO A 40 -6.11 8.33 19.99
CA PRO A 40 -5.06 9.30 20.32
C PRO A 40 -3.79 8.61 20.84
N SER A 41 -2.61 9.14 20.50
CA SER A 41 -1.28 8.59 20.86
C SER A 41 -0.93 7.20 20.30
N TRP A 42 -1.76 6.60 19.45
CA TRP A 42 -1.51 5.29 18.84
C TRP A 42 -0.72 5.32 17.52
N CYS A 43 -0.12 6.46 17.17
CA CYS A 43 0.61 6.61 15.92
C CYS A 43 1.72 5.55 15.76
N TRP A 44 2.44 5.23 16.82
CA TRP A 44 3.50 4.22 16.79
C TRP A 44 2.97 2.79 16.63
N VAL A 45 1.78 2.49 17.16
CA VAL A 45 1.10 1.20 16.98
C VAL A 45 0.57 1.06 15.55
N ALA A 46 -0.03 2.12 15.00
CA ALA A 46 -0.48 2.15 13.60
C ALA A 46 0.70 2.02 12.61
N VAL A 47 1.83 2.67 12.90
CA VAL A 47 3.09 2.45 12.16
C VAL A 47 3.57 1.00 12.32
N GLY A 48 3.44 0.43 13.51
CA GLY A 48 3.70 -0.99 13.75
C GLY A 48 2.85 -1.90 12.86
N GLU A 49 1.55 -1.66 12.79
CA GLU A 49 0.64 -2.39 11.90
C GLU A 49 1.10 -2.31 10.44
N MET A 50 1.44 -1.12 9.92
CA MET A 50 1.94 -0.97 8.55
C MET A 50 3.19 -1.81 8.30
N VAL A 51 4.14 -1.82 9.24
CA VAL A 51 5.37 -2.60 9.14
C VAL A 51 5.10 -4.10 9.26
N PHE A 52 4.24 -4.52 10.18
CA PHE A 52 3.91 -5.92 10.38
C PHE A 52 3.17 -6.51 9.19
N LYS A 53 2.20 -5.78 8.62
CA LYS A 53 1.55 -6.17 7.36
C LYS A 53 2.53 -6.27 6.20
N TYR A 54 3.52 -5.37 6.12
CA TYR A 54 4.55 -5.42 5.08
C TYR A 54 5.46 -6.66 5.18
N TYR A 55 5.70 -7.16 6.39
CA TYR A 55 6.55 -8.34 6.63
C TYR A 55 5.75 -9.62 6.95
N ASP A 56 4.47 -9.67 6.56
CA ASP A 56 3.56 -10.82 6.80
C ASP A 56 3.48 -11.27 8.27
N VAL A 57 3.73 -10.38 9.22
CA VAL A 57 3.53 -10.64 10.64
C VAL A 57 2.03 -10.51 10.93
N PRO A 58 1.34 -11.56 11.40
CA PRO A 58 -0.11 -11.48 11.61
C PRO A 58 -0.47 -10.74 12.89
N ALA A 59 -1.74 -10.33 13.00
CA ALA A 59 -2.30 -9.86 14.27
C ALA A 59 -2.61 -11.04 15.21
N ILE A 60 -2.28 -10.90 16.49
CA ILE A 60 -2.51 -11.95 17.50
C ILE A 60 -3.96 -12.45 17.60
N ASN A 61 -4.94 -11.59 17.31
CA ASN A 61 -6.38 -11.90 17.39
C ASN A 61 -7.06 -11.95 16.00
N GLY A 62 -6.31 -11.87 14.90
CA GLY A 62 -6.81 -12.01 13.53
C GLY A 62 -7.77 -10.93 13.00
N THR A 63 -8.30 -10.03 13.82
CA THR A 63 -9.35 -9.07 13.40
C THR A 63 -9.04 -7.60 13.65
N ASP A 64 -8.26 -7.29 14.69
CA ASP A 64 -7.92 -5.91 15.07
C ASP A 64 -6.42 -5.84 15.31
N PHE A 65 -5.72 -5.17 14.41
CA PHE A 65 -4.28 -5.18 14.34
C PHE A 65 -3.67 -4.28 15.42
N GLN A 66 -4.14 -3.03 15.54
CA GLN A 66 -3.59 -2.09 16.52
C GLN A 66 -3.93 -2.54 17.95
N CYS A 67 -5.17 -2.98 18.19
CA CYS A 67 -5.52 -3.57 19.47
C CYS A 67 -4.73 -4.85 19.73
N GLY A 68 -4.56 -5.70 18.73
CA GLY A 68 -3.76 -6.93 18.82
C GLY A 68 -2.30 -6.65 19.21
N ILE A 69 -1.69 -5.62 18.62
CA ILE A 69 -0.35 -5.15 19.03
C ILE A 69 -0.37 -4.67 20.48
N ALA A 70 -1.32 -3.79 20.84
CA ALA A 70 -1.38 -3.20 22.16
C ALA A 70 -1.61 -4.26 23.27
N GLN A 71 -2.46 -5.24 23.02
CA GLN A 71 -2.71 -6.36 23.93
C GLN A 71 -1.53 -7.33 23.98
N GLY A 72 -0.98 -7.72 22.82
CA GLY A 72 0.16 -8.63 22.74
C GLY A 72 1.37 -8.08 23.50
N MET A 73 1.64 -6.78 23.32
CA MET A 73 2.70 -6.06 24.02
C MET A 73 2.34 -5.64 25.45
N LYS A 74 1.16 -6.05 25.96
CA LYS A 74 0.67 -5.76 27.32
C LYS A 74 0.63 -4.26 27.66
N LEU A 75 0.34 -3.42 26.68
CA LEU A 75 0.28 -1.96 26.83
C LEU A 75 -1.04 -1.49 27.45
N CYS A 76 -2.11 -2.28 27.30
CA CYS A 76 -3.45 -1.94 27.80
C CYS A 76 -3.69 -2.26 29.28
N GLY A 77 -2.63 -2.57 30.05
CA GLY A 77 -2.76 -2.95 31.45
C GLY A 77 -3.71 -4.15 31.65
N ALA A 78 -4.72 -3.97 32.52
CA ALA A 78 -5.73 -4.99 32.81
C ALA A 78 -7.02 -4.86 31.96
N ALA A 79 -7.08 -3.90 31.02
CA ALA A 79 -8.28 -3.68 30.22
C ALA A 79 -8.50 -4.88 29.28
N PRO A 80 -9.68 -5.53 29.33
CA PRO A 80 -9.97 -6.72 28.52
C PRO A 80 -10.17 -6.40 27.03
N ASN A 81 -10.34 -5.13 26.68
CA ASN A 81 -10.56 -4.64 25.32
C ASN A 81 -9.80 -3.32 25.10
N CYS A 82 -9.65 -2.92 23.85
CA CYS A 82 -8.95 -1.69 23.50
C CYS A 82 -9.84 -0.44 23.48
N SER A 83 -11.08 -0.53 24.00
CA SER A 83 -11.94 0.65 24.12
C SER A 83 -11.49 1.61 25.21
N GLU A 84 -10.87 1.10 26.27
CA GLU A 84 -10.36 1.87 27.40
C GLU A 84 -8.82 1.86 27.45
N CYS A 85 -8.17 1.40 26.37
CA CYS A 85 -6.72 1.27 26.33
C CYS A 85 -6.06 2.61 25.99
N GLU A 86 -5.61 3.29 27.03
CA GLU A 86 -4.71 4.43 26.92
C GLU A 86 -3.27 3.93 26.94
N ILE A 87 -2.58 4.01 25.80
CA ILE A 87 -1.15 3.70 25.74
C ILE A 87 -0.36 5.01 25.84
N PRO A 88 0.75 5.02 26.59
CA PRO A 88 1.59 6.19 26.65
C PRO A 88 2.25 6.47 25.30
N ASP A 89 2.67 7.72 25.11
CA ASP A 89 3.58 8.07 24.03
C ASP A 89 4.83 7.17 24.10
N SER A 90 5.30 6.72 22.94
CA SER A 90 6.38 5.75 22.83
C SER A 90 7.66 6.38 22.30
N ASP A 91 8.80 5.85 22.73
CA ASP A 91 10.11 6.20 22.23
C ASP A 91 10.64 5.18 21.21
N SER A 92 11.78 5.49 20.58
CA SER A 92 12.37 4.58 19.60
C SER A 92 12.79 3.24 20.18
N ALA A 93 13.12 3.16 21.48
CA ALA A 93 13.48 1.90 22.13
C ALA A 93 12.26 0.99 22.29
N THR A 94 11.13 1.57 22.70
CA THR A 94 9.85 0.88 22.82
C THR A 94 9.34 0.41 21.46
N MET A 95 9.43 1.26 20.43
CA MET A 95 9.10 0.88 19.05
C MET A 95 9.99 -0.25 18.54
N ALA A 96 11.32 -0.17 18.74
CA ALA A 96 12.24 -1.22 18.35
C ALA A 96 11.93 -2.54 19.08
N THR A 97 11.63 -2.47 20.37
CA THR A 97 11.22 -3.62 21.20
C THR A 97 9.94 -4.26 20.65
N MET A 98 8.94 -3.44 20.30
CA MET A 98 7.70 -3.93 19.69
C MET A 98 7.98 -4.66 18.38
N LEU A 99 8.75 -4.05 17.46
CA LEU A 99 9.08 -4.67 16.18
C LEU A 99 9.79 -6.01 16.34
N GLN A 100 10.71 -6.11 17.31
CA GLN A 100 11.50 -7.33 17.54
C GLN A 100 10.73 -8.42 18.29
N GLN A 101 9.90 -8.05 19.28
CA GLN A 101 9.25 -9.02 20.17
C GLN A 101 7.87 -9.46 19.67
N TYR A 102 7.08 -8.56 19.07
CA TYR A 102 5.71 -8.87 18.66
C TYR A 102 5.62 -10.09 17.73
N PRO A 103 6.47 -10.25 16.70
CA PRO A 103 6.41 -11.43 15.83
C PRO A 103 6.52 -12.77 16.59
N SER A 104 7.37 -12.82 17.63
CA SER A 104 7.53 -14.02 18.46
C SER A 104 6.32 -14.29 19.35
N LEU A 105 5.62 -13.25 19.80
CA LEU A 105 4.41 -13.38 20.60
C LEU A 105 3.25 -13.96 19.78
N VAL A 106 3.15 -13.58 18.51
CA VAL A 106 2.12 -14.11 17.59
C VAL A 106 2.43 -15.54 17.16
N ALA A 107 3.71 -15.87 16.91
CA ALA A 107 4.13 -17.22 16.54
C ALA A 107 3.83 -18.29 17.62
N GLY A 108 3.83 -17.90 18.90
CA GLY A 108 3.46 -18.77 20.02
C GLY A 108 2.01 -19.30 19.99
N GLY A 109 1.15 -18.75 19.11
CA GLY A 109 -0.25 -19.15 18.94
C GLY A 109 -0.53 -20.21 17.86
N GLY A 110 0.45 -20.57 17.01
CA GLY A 110 0.31 -21.66 16.03
C GLY A 110 0.63 -21.30 14.57
N SER A 111 1.14 -22.29 13.84
CA SER A 111 1.38 -22.44 12.37
C SER A 111 2.08 -21.34 11.57
N VAL A 112 2.18 -20.11 12.06
CA VAL A 112 2.92 -19.04 11.38
C VAL A 112 4.40 -19.36 11.52
N GLY A 113 5.12 -19.41 10.39
CA GLY A 113 6.56 -19.65 10.39
C GLY A 113 7.27 -18.67 11.33
N GLU A 114 8.40 -19.08 11.91
CA GLU A 114 9.21 -18.17 12.73
C GLU A 114 9.52 -16.91 11.90
N ILE A 115 8.97 -15.77 12.31
CA ILE A 115 9.30 -14.45 11.77
C ILE A 115 10.06 -13.72 12.86
N ALA A 116 11.25 -13.22 12.51
CA ALA A 116 12.06 -12.39 13.37
C ALA A 116 12.38 -11.10 12.62
N LEU A 117 11.96 -9.96 13.18
CA LEU A 117 12.36 -8.65 12.68
C LEU A 117 13.52 -8.12 13.50
N THR A 118 14.50 -7.53 12.83
CA THR A 118 15.54 -6.72 13.47
C THR A 118 15.52 -5.32 12.91
N VAL A 119 15.98 -4.35 13.71
CA VAL A 119 15.91 -2.93 13.36
C VAL A 119 17.06 -2.17 14.03
N HIS A 120 17.58 -1.16 13.35
CA HIS A 120 18.57 -0.23 13.89
C HIS A 120 17.88 1.08 14.26
N SER A 121 18.39 1.74 15.30
CA SER A 121 17.96 3.08 15.69
C SER A 121 19.12 4.06 15.57
N LYS A 122 18.84 5.28 15.11
CA LYS A 122 19.77 6.40 15.18
C LYS A 122 19.07 7.70 15.55
N THR A 123 19.81 8.57 16.23
CA THR A 123 19.38 9.95 16.45
C THR A 123 19.52 10.75 15.17
N GLY A 124 18.55 11.63 14.92
CA GLY A 124 18.46 12.44 13.71
C GLY A 124 17.82 11.72 12.53
N SER A 125 17.93 12.35 11.37
CA SER A 125 17.43 11.86 10.08
C SER A 125 18.50 11.06 9.32
N LEU A 126 18.06 10.26 8.36
CA LEU A 126 18.93 9.73 7.30
C LEU A 126 19.36 10.86 6.35
N SER A 127 20.50 10.70 5.68
CA SER A 127 20.87 11.46 4.49
C SER A 127 20.04 11.02 3.28
N GLU A 128 19.98 11.82 2.22
CA GLU A 128 19.27 11.46 0.98
C GLU A 128 19.73 10.10 0.42
N ALA A 129 21.04 9.85 0.41
CA ALA A 129 21.61 8.59 -0.09
C ALA A 129 21.21 7.39 0.79
N GLU A 130 21.19 7.56 2.12
CA GLU A 130 20.73 6.51 3.04
C GLU A 130 19.23 6.25 2.87
N VAL A 131 18.39 7.27 2.63
CA VAL A 131 16.96 7.07 2.35
C VAL A 131 16.77 6.24 1.09
N LYS A 132 17.41 6.62 -0.01
CA LYS A 132 17.33 5.90 -1.28
C LYS A 132 17.76 4.45 -1.10
N GLN A 133 18.91 4.23 -0.45
CA GLN A 133 19.42 2.89 -0.18
C GLN A 133 18.42 2.01 0.59
N GLU A 134 17.79 2.53 1.66
CA GLU A 134 16.82 1.74 2.42
C GLU A 134 15.61 1.37 1.56
N ILE A 135 15.05 2.34 0.81
CA ILE A 135 13.87 2.12 -0.05
C ILE A 135 14.20 1.19 -1.23
N ASP A 136 15.35 1.34 -1.87
CA ASP A 136 15.82 0.49 -2.98
C ASP A 136 16.03 -0.95 -2.54
N GLU A 137 16.49 -1.15 -1.31
CA GLU A 137 16.66 -2.47 -0.69
C GLU A 137 15.35 -3.00 -0.05
N GLY A 138 14.20 -2.38 -0.36
CA GLY A 138 12.89 -2.88 0.06
C GLY A 138 12.58 -2.66 1.53
N ARG A 139 13.18 -1.66 2.20
CA ARG A 139 13.01 -1.43 3.64
C ARG A 139 12.35 -0.10 3.93
N PRO A 140 11.19 -0.09 4.60
CA PRO A 140 10.59 1.16 5.04
C PRO A 140 11.41 1.79 6.17
N ILE A 141 11.25 3.10 6.38
CA ILE A 141 11.97 3.84 7.43
C ILE A 141 10.94 4.45 8.37
N ILE A 142 11.05 4.18 9.67
CA ILE A 142 10.20 4.85 10.67
C ILE A 142 10.89 6.14 11.08
N ALA A 143 10.18 7.25 10.93
CA ALA A 143 10.62 8.58 11.34
C ALA A 143 9.84 9.01 12.59
N ARG A 144 10.57 9.29 13.67
CA ARG A 144 10.03 10.02 14.81
C ARG A 144 10.10 11.52 14.50
N VAL A 145 8.97 12.18 14.59
CA VAL A 145 8.79 13.57 14.15
C VAL A 145 8.23 14.45 15.29
N SER A 146 8.39 15.76 15.14
CA SER A 146 7.85 16.76 16.07
C SER A 146 7.25 17.90 15.26
N PRO A 147 6.11 17.68 14.59
CA PRO A 147 5.56 18.66 13.67
C PRO A 147 5.26 19.99 14.37
N SER A 148 5.50 21.11 13.69
CA SER A 148 5.14 22.44 14.21
C SER A 148 3.63 22.53 14.46
N GLY A 149 3.21 22.95 15.66
CA GLY A 149 1.80 23.00 16.08
C GLY A 149 1.55 22.22 17.37
N PHE A 150 2.34 21.19 17.61
CA PHE A 150 2.39 20.48 18.88
C PHE A 150 3.24 21.27 19.89
N LYS A 151 2.61 21.78 20.96
CA LYS A 151 3.19 22.80 21.88
C LYS A 151 4.20 22.27 22.90
N ILE A 152 4.69 21.04 22.77
CA ILE A 152 5.60 20.46 23.77
C ILE A 152 7.02 20.38 23.18
N ASN A 153 7.88 21.32 23.60
CA ASN A 153 9.27 21.39 23.17
C ASN A 153 10.07 20.18 23.66
N GLY A 154 10.84 19.54 22.76
CA GLY A 154 11.90 18.59 23.12
C GLY A 154 11.49 17.12 23.23
N ILE A 155 10.21 16.78 23.05
CA ILE A 155 9.73 15.39 23.02
C ILE A 155 9.20 15.13 21.61
N SER A 156 9.67 14.06 20.97
CA SER A 156 9.04 13.58 19.73
C SER A 156 7.74 12.87 20.06
N GLN A 157 6.65 13.43 19.56
CA GLN A 157 5.29 13.05 19.96
C GLN A 157 4.59 12.18 18.92
N HIS A 158 5.27 11.92 17.81
CA HIS A 158 4.60 11.35 16.65
C HIS A 158 5.54 10.49 15.82
N MET A 159 4.98 9.48 15.17
CA MET A 159 5.71 8.58 14.27
C MET A 159 5.01 8.52 12.92
N ALA A 160 5.81 8.55 11.87
CA ALA A 160 5.38 8.35 10.49
C ALA A 160 6.29 7.32 9.81
N LEU A 161 5.83 6.75 8.71
CA LEU A 161 6.54 5.73 7.95
C LEU A 161 6.89 6.28 6.57
N ILE A 162 8.19 6.40 6.26
CA ILE A 162 8.64 6.72 4.91
C ILE A 162 8.63 5.42 4.10
N VAL A 163 7.89 5.45 2.99
CA VAL A 163 7.63 4.27 2.15
C VAL A 163 8.11 4.48 0.71
N GLY A 164 8.63 5.64 0.36
CA GLY A 164 9.11 5.90 -0.99
C GLY A 164 9.87 7.22 -1.12
N TYR A 165 10.45 7.41 -2.29
CA TYR A 165 11.06 8.66 -2.70
C TYR A 165 10.85 8.91 -4.21
N ASP A 166 10.90 10.18 -4.59
CA ASP A 166 10.95 10.64 -5.97
C ASP A 166 12.05 11.70 -6.09
N ASP A 167 13.08 11.44 -6.90
CA ASP A 167 14.14 12.40 -7.19
C ASP A 167 14.09 12.96 -8.62
N SER A 168 12.99 12.69 -9.34
CA SER A 168 12.88 12.99 -10.76
C SER A 168 12.88 14.48 -11.10
N SER A 169 12.43 15.30 -10.15
CA SER A 169 12.44 16.77 -10.28
C SER A 169 13.77 17.42 -9.88
N GLY A 170 14.81 16.64 -9.57
CA GLY A 170 16.10 17.13 -9.06
C GLY A 170 16.07 17.62 -7.60
N THR A 171 14.95 17.47 -6.91
CA THR A 171 14.80 17.67 -5.46
C THR A 171 14.16 16.42 -4.89
N LEU A 172 14.79 15.79 -3.90
CA LEU A 172 14.24 14.59 -3.29
C LEU A 172 12.91 14.88 -2.59
N LYS A 173 11.84 14.26 -3.09
CA LYS A 173 10.55 14.12 -2.41
C LYS A 173 10.49 12.77 -1.72
N LEU A 174 9.80 12.72 -0.59
CA LEU A 174 9.52 11.52 0.20
C LEU A 174 8.03 11.21 0.10
N THR A 175 7.69 9.93 -0.04
CA THR A 175 6.34 9.42 0.22
C THR A 175 6.26 8.94 1.66
N VAL A 176 5.35 9.51 2.44
CA VAL A 176 5.23 9.29 3.89
C VAL A 176 3.81 8.88 4.24
N ASN A 177 3.66 7.72 4.87
CA ASN A 177 2.41 7.34 5.53
C ASN A 177 2.44 7.88 6.96
N ASP A 178 1.51 8.77 7.28
CA ASP A 178 1.35 9.34 8.60
C ASP A 178 -0.03 8.94 9.16
N PRO A 179 -0.07 8.23 10.30
CA PRO A 179 -1.32 7.69 10.83
C PRO A 179 -2.24 8.74 11.46
N PHE A 180 -1.78 9.98 11.65
CA PHE A 180 -2.62 11.01 12.25
C PHE A 180 -3.64 11.55 11.23
N PRO A 181 -4.95 11.60 11.58
CA PRO A 181 -5.98 12.02 10.65
C PRO A 181 -6.07 13.55 10.55
N PHE A 182 -5.06 14.20 9.95
CA PHE A 182 -4.99 15.67 9.81
C PHE A 182 -6.19 16.29 9.09
N GLU A 183 -6.87 15.50 8.27
CA GLU A 183 -8.00 15.92 7.42
C GLU A 183 -9.35 15.78 8.12
N ASP A 184 -9.38 15.22 9.33
CA ASP A 184 -10.59 15.15 10.14
C ASP A 184 -10.90 16.52 10.74
N ASP A 185 -12.16 16.95 10.60
CA ASP A 185 -12.66 18.25 11.08
C ASP A 185 -12.31 18.54 12.55
N ARG A 186 -12.17 17.49 13.37
CA ARG A 186 -11.79 17.58 14.78
C ARG A 186 -10.36 18.10 15.00
N PHE A 187 -9.48 17.99 14.01
CA PHE A 187 -8.06 18.32 14.11
C PHE A 187 -7.61 19.46 13.18
N LEU A 188 -8.52 20.07 12.41
CA LEU A 188 -8.21 21.19 11.51
C LEU A 188 -7.49 22.35 12.22
N TRP A 189 -7.73 22.54 13.51
CA TRP A 189 -7.10 23.58 14.33
C TRP A 189 -5.59 23.36 14.59
N ILE A 190 -5.09 22.12 14.45
CA ILE A 190 -3.66 21.79 14.60
C ILE A 190 -2.89 22.16 13.32
N GLY A 191 -3.59 22.09 12.17
CA GLY A 191 -3.00 22.26 10.85
C GLY A 191 -2.25 21.00 10.38
N ASN A 192 -2.23 20.78 9.08
CA ASN A 192 -1.47 19.68 8.47
C ASN A 192 0.01 20.12 8.30
N PRO A 193 0.98 19.47 8.96
CA PRO A 193 2.38 19.88 8.93
C PRO A 193 3.04 19.70 7.56
N TYR A 194 2.41 18.98 6.66
CA TYR A 194 2.89 18.77 5.31
C TYR A 194 2.49 19.95 4.38
N GLN A 195 1.45 20.74 4.68
CA GLN A 195 0.99 21.90 3.88
C GLN A 195 1.91 23.14 3.98
N PRO A 196 1.97 24.04 2.97
CA PRO A 196 1.13 24.11 1.76
C PRO A 196 1.75 23.50 0.49
N ASN A 197 3.02 23.10 0.52
CA ASN A 197 3.77 22.67 -0.66
C ASN A 197 3.59 21.17 -0.95
N MET A 198 2.38 20.64 -0.77
CA MET A 198 2.08 19.25 -1.08
C MET A 198 1.43 19.13 -2.44
N ASP A 199 1.92 18.17 -3.23
CA ASP A 199 1.06 17.46 -4.15
C ASP A 199 0.28 16.46 -3.29
N MET A 200 -0.91 16.85 -2.82
CA MET A 200 -1.80 15.90 -2.16
C MET A 200 -2.31 14.95 -3.24
N SER A 201 -2.11 13.64 -3.08
CA SER A 201 -2.88 12.70 -3.88
C SER A 201 -4.36 12.99 -3.64
N GLU A 202 -5.15 13.11 -4.71
CA GLU A 202 -6.53 13.62 -4.68
C GLU A 202 -7.49 12.87 -3.73
N GLU A 203 -7.08 11.73 -3.18
CA GLU A 203 -7.75 11.01 -2.10
C GLU A 203 -6.85 10.99 -0.84
N ASN A 204 -7.11 11.93 0.08
CA ASN A 204 -6.48 12.11 1.39
C ASN A 204 -6.60 10.85 2.30
N ASP A 205 -5.73 9.85 2.13
CA ASP A 205 -5.78 8.57 2.85
C ASP A 205 -4.70 8.41 3.94
N GLY A 206 -4.02 9.48 4.32
CA GLY A 206 -2.93 9.46 5.30
C GLY A 206 -1.54 9.23 4.67
N GLN A 207 -1.44 9.30 3.34
CA GLN A 207 -0.17 9.32 2.62
C GLN A 207 0.13 10.71 2.05
N TYR A 208 1.37 11.16 2.22
CA TYR A 208 1.80 12.52 1.92
C TYR A 208 3.08 12.52 1.11
N GLU A 209 3.18 13.42 0.13
CA GLU A 209 4.42 13.74 -0.57
C GLU A 209 5.04 15.02 -0.02
N VAL A 210 6.31 14.96 0.38
CA VAL A 210 6.98 16.08 1.04
C VAL A 210 8.45 16.13 0.67
N SER A 211 9.01 17.32 0.42
CA SER A 211 10.44 17.42 0.16
C SER A 211 11.27 16.96 1.36
N PHE A 212 12.36 16.23 1.10
CA PHE A 212 13.26 15.69 2.12
C PHE A 212 13.69 16.76 3.13
N GLU A 213 14.11 17.93 2.65
CA GLU A 213 14.54 19.04 3.49
C GLU A 213 13.42 19.59 4.37
N ARG A 214 12.18 19.65 3.85
CA ARG A 214 11.03 20.10 4.63
C ARG A 214 10.67 19.07 5.70
N PHE A 215 10.66 17.78 5.36
CA PHE A 215 10.38 16.72 6.33
C PHE A 215 11.40 16.75 7.48
N ARG A 216 12.69 16.90 7.14
CA ARG A 216 13.77 17.03 8.11
C ARG A 216 13.62 18.27 9.01
N SER A 217 13.41 19.44 8.42
CA SER A 217 13.51 20.72 9.16
C SER A 217 12.19 21.24 9.75
N LYS A 218 11.06 21.03 9.06
CA LYS A 218 9.74 21.58 9.44
C LYS A 218 8.88 20.55 10.16
N VAL A 219 8.83 19.32 9.65
CA VAL A 219 8.18 18.19 10.34
C VAL A 219 9.06 17.69 11.51
N LYS A 220 10.34 18.10 11.52
CA LYS A 220 11.34 17.85 12.58
C LYS A 220 11.61 16.37 12.80
N TRP A 221 12.04 15.69 11.74
CA TRP A 221 12.55 14.32 11.83
C TRP A 221 13.81 14.25 12.71
N ASN A 222 13.65 13.71 13.93
CA ASN A 222 14.68 13.78 14.97
C ASN A 222 15.16 12.41 15.47
N GLN A 223 14.49 11.31 15.13
CA GLN A 223 14.97 9.95 15.34
C GLN A 223 14.52 9.03 14.20
N THR A 224 15.30 7.99 13.94
CA THR A 224 15.09 7.07 12.84
C THR A 224 15.17 5.63 13.33
N LEU A 225 14.22 4.79 12.90
CA LEU A 225 14.41 3.34 12.87
C LEU A 225 14.51 2.87 11.40
N TYR A 226 15.57 2.14 11.09
CA TYR A 226 15.98 1.76 9.72
C TYR A 226 16.70 0.41 9.72
N ARG A 227 17.16 -0.07 8.55
CA ARG A 227 17.76 -1.40 8.37
C ARG A 227 16.88 -2.50 8.95
N MET A 228 15.58 -2.40 8.68
CA MET A 228 14.62 -3.42 9.05
C MET A 228 14.88 -4.67 8.21
N THR A 229 15.16 -5.80 8.85
CA THR A 229 15.33 -7.07 8.14
C THR A 229 14.41 -8.11 8.74
N CYS A 230 13.88 -8.97 7.88
CA CYS A 230 13.05 -10.11 8.25
C CYS A 230 13.86 -11.40 8.08
N ALA A 231 13.88 -12.24 9.10
CA ALA A 231 14.46 -13.58 9.04
C ALA A 231 13.46 -14.66 9.47
N GLY A 232 13.59 -15.84 8.87
CA GLY A 232 12.79 -17.03 9.19
C GLY A 232 11.76 -17.39 8.13
N LYS A 233 11.04 -18.50 8.32
CA LYS A 233 10.25 -19.15 7.26
C LYS A 233 9.01 -18.37 6.84
N GLY A 234 8.49 -17.51 7.71
CA GLY A 234 7.33 -16.67 7.42
C GLY A 234 7.68 -15.34 6.76
N CYS A 235 8.98 -15.02 6.60
CA CYS A 235 9.37 -13.79 5.94
C CYS A 235 9.13 -13.88 4.42
N PRO A 236 8.59 -12.82 3.79
CA PRO A 236 8.33 -12.86 2.36
C PRO A 236 9.67 -13.00 1.61
N SER A 237 9.78 -14.06 0.80
CA SER A 237 11.00 -14.41 0.05
C SER A 237 11.38 -13.37 -1.02
N ASP A 238 10.43 -12.52 -1.38
CA ASP A 238 10.46 -11.75 -2.62
C ASP A 238 10.96 -10.31 -2.41
N HIS A 239 11.15 -9.86 -1.17
CA HIS A 239 11.66 -8.51 -0.90
C HIS A 239 13.16 -8.33 -1.19
N LEU A 240 13.92 -9.41 -1.35
CA LEU A 240 15.35 -9.36 -1.65
C LEU A 240 15.68 -9.27 -3.15
N GLN A 241 14.68 -9.26 -4.02
CA GLN A 241 14.86 -9.07 -5.47
C GLN A 241 14.02 -7.89 -5.95
N GLY A 242 14.63 -6.70 -5.89
CA GLY A 242 14.05 -5.45 -6.39
C GLY A 242 13.32 -5.64 -7.72
N MET A 243 12.05 -5.23 -7.75
CA MET A 243 11.18 -5.00 -8.92
C MET A 243 11.42 -5.82 -10.20
N GLY A 244 11.79 -7.09 -10.04
CA GLY A 244 11.92 -8.08 -11.12
C GLY A 244 11.62 -9.51 -10.67
N GLY A 245 11.26 -9.71 -9.38
CA GLY A 245 10.93 -11.00 -8.78
C GLY A 245 9.45 -11.36 -8.88
N VAL A 246 9.19 -12.66 -8.98
CA VAL A 246 7.95 -13.32 -9.37
C VAL A 246 6.89 -13.26 -8.27
N ALA A 247 6.22 -12.13 -8.09
CA ALA A 247 4.86 -12.16 -7.52
C ALA A 247 4.05 -13.20 -8.32
N GLY A 248 3.48 -14.19 -7.61
CA GLY A 248 2.92 -15.42 -8.16
C GLY A 248 2.33 -15.24 -9.56
N LYS A 249 3.00 -15.82 -10.56
CA LYS A 249 2.70 -15.61 -12.00
C LYS A 249 1.21 -15.72 -12.30
N GLY A 250 0.47 -16.57 -11.58
CA GLY A 250 -0.98 -16.73 -11.67
C GLY A 250 -1.78 -15.49 -11.30
N ASP A 251 -1.62 -14.93 -10.10
CA ASP A 251 -2.42 -13.78 -9.62
C ASP A 251 -2.13 -12.52 -10.44
N ARG A 252 -0.86 -12.32 -10.79
CA ARG A 252 -0.44 -11.25 -11.69
C ARG A 252 -0.99 -11.44 -13.10
N GLU A 253 -1.02 -12.66 -13.64
CA GLU A 253 -1.64 -12.96 -14.94
C GLU A 253 -3.16 -12.68 -14.92
N VAL A 254 -3.89 -13.02 -13.86
CA VAL A 254 -5.34 -12.77 -13.78
C VAL A 254 -5.63 -11.27 -13.66
N ILE A 255 -4.92 -10.57 -12.78
CA ILE A 255 -5.07 -9.12 -12.64
C ILE A 255 -4.63 -8.42 -13.93
N GLN A 256 -3.53 -8.83 -14.56
CA GLN A 256 -3.09 -8.28 -15.85
C GLN A 256 -4.05 -8.61 -16.99
N ALA A 257 -4.73 -9.75 -16.98
CA ALA A 257 -5.75 -10.07 -17.96
C ALA A 257 -6.99 -9.19 -17.83
N VAL A 258 -7.42 -8.94 -16.59
CA VAL A 258 -8.51 -8.02 -16.29
C VAL A 258 -8.13 -6.59 -16.67
N LEU A 259 -6.86 -6.20 -16.48
CA LEU A 259 -6.30 -4.91 -16.90
C LEU A 259 -6.07 -4.82 -18.43
N ALA A 260 -5.81 -5.94 -19.11
CA ALA A 260 -5.65 -6.01 -20.58
C ALA A 260 -7.01 -6.04 -21.30
N ALA A 261 -8.03 -6.62 -20.66
CA ALA A 261 -9.45 -6.58 -21.07
C ALA A 261 -10.04 -5.19 -21.10
N SER A 262 -9.33 -4.23 -20.54
CA SER A 262 -9.78 -2.90 -20.38
C SER A 262 -8.80 -2.03 -21.17
N SER A 263 -9.23 -1.55 -22.34
CA SER A 263 -8.45 -0.75 -23.31
C SER A 263 -7.68 0.41 -22.68
N ASP A 264 -6.54 0.81 -23.27
CA ASP A 264 -5.69 2.03 -23.21
C ASP A 264 -5.72 3.06 -22.02
N ASP A 265 -6.70 3.00 -21.12
CA ASP A 265 -6.93 3.90 -19.98
C ASP A 265 -6.26 3.41 -18.67
N PHE A 266 -5.61 2.25 -18.67
CA PHE A 266 -5.06 1.60 -17.46
C PHE A 266 -3.58 1.90 -17.29
N LYS A 267 -3.24 3.05 -16.70
CA LYS A 267 -1.83 3.38 -16.49
C LYS A 267 -1.21 2.76 -15.24
N THR A 268 -1.97 2.49 -14.17
CA THR A 268 -1.47 1.81 -12.95
C THR A 268 -2.62 1.41 -12.02
N ALA A 269 -2.58 0.20 -11.46
CA ALA A 269 -3.38 -0.13 -10.27
C ALA A 269 -2.72 0.48 -9.02
N ARG A 270 -3.44 1.32 -8.27
CA ARG A 270 -3.07 1.74 -6.91
C ARG A 270 -4.23 1.36 -5.98
N MET A 271 -3.98 0.88 -4.77
CA MET A 271 -5.05 0.61 -3.79
C MET A 271 -5.01 1.71 -2.72
N GLY A 272 -6.11 2.43 -2.53
CA GLY A 272 -6.36 3.32 -1.40
C GLY A 272 -7.29 2.66 -0.38
N HIS A 273 -7.30 3.11 0.87
CA HIS A 273 -8.02 2.41 1.94
C HIS A 273 -9.43 2.97 2.20
N LYS A 274 -10.40 2.10 2.57
CA LYS A 274 -11.67 2.51 3.19
C LYS A 274 -12.17 1.48 4.21
N VAL A 275 -12.18 1.88 5.48
CA VAL A 275 -12.91 1.29 6.64
C VAL A 275 -12.86 -0.24 6.76
N VAL A 276 -12.18 -0.72 7.80
CA VAL A 276 -12.32 -2.09 8.30
C VAL A 276 -13.70 -2.25 8.95
N ASP A 277 -14.53 -3.15 8.43
CA ASP A 277 -15.72 -3.62 9.14
C ASP A 277 -15.55 -5.09 9.55
N ARG A 278 -16.52 -5.64 10.30
CA ARG A 278 -16.47 -7.03 10.80
C ARG A 278 -16.45 -8.11 9.68
N THR A 279 -16.45 -7.73 8.40
CA THR A 279 -16.54 -8.64 7.25
C THR A 279 -15.30 -8.66 6.36
N GLY A 280 -14.24 -7.95 6.73
CA GLY A 280 -12.96 -7.92 6.03
C GLY A 280 -12.46 -6.50 5.73
N THR A 281 -11.24 -6.41 5.20
CA THR A 281 -10.63 -5.14 4.79
C THR A 281 -11.08 -4.76 3.37
N ILE A 282 -11.68 -3.58 3.20
CA ILE A 282 -12.10 -3.08 1.88
C ILE A 282 -11.11 -1.99 1.42
N TRP A 283 -10.45 -2.26 0.31
CA TRP A 283 -9.61 -1.35 -0.45
C TRP A 283 -10.42 -0.72 -1.59
N ARG A 284 -10.22 0.55 -1.89
CA ARG A 284 -10.65 1.16 -3.15
C ARG A 284 -9.50 1.05 -4.14
N SER A 285 -9.74 0.48 -5.31
CA SER A 285 -8.73 0.47 -6.37
C SER A 285 -8.83 1.77 -7.19
N ASN A 286 -7.70 2.39 -7.53
CA ASN A 286 -7.59 3.40 -8.59
C ASN A 286 -7.80 2.79 -9.98
N ILE A 287 -7.97 1.47 -10.06
CA ILE A 287 -8.55 0.81 -11.23
C ILE A 287 -9.99 1.29 -11.33
N SER A 288 -10.29 2.15 -12.29
CA SER A 288 -11.66 2.50 -12.66
C SER A 288 -11.99 1.78 -13.96
N PHE A 289 -13.21 1.28 -14.08
CA PHE A 289 -13.74 0.87 -15.38
C PHE A 289 -14.46 2.06 -15.99
N ALA A 290 -14.31 2.28 -17.29
CA ALA A 290 -15.12 3.27 -17.99
C ALA A 290 -16.61 3.01 -17.72
N GLY A 291 -17.30 3.98 -17.12
CA GLY A 291 -18.69 3.87 -16.68
C GLY A 291 -18.92 3.24 -15.30
N ALA A 292 -17.89 2.69 -14.64
CA ALA A 292 -18.00 2.25 -13.25
C ALA A 292 -18.08 3.45 -12.31
N LYS A 293 -19.00 3.36 -11.36
CA LYS A 293 -19.13 4.35 -10.30
C LYS A 293 -18.04 4.17 -9.24
N GLN A 294 -17.64 2.93 -8.99
CA GLN A 294 -16.65 2.60 -7.97
C GLN A 294 -16.06 1.22 -8.24
N CYS A 295 -14.76 1.05 -7.95
CA CYS A 295 -14.13 -0.24 -7.89
C CYS A 295 -13.44 -0.44 -6.54
N LEU A 296 -13.54 -1.65 -6.02
CA LEU A 296 -13.15 -2.05 -4.68
C LEU A 296 -12.37 -3.37 -4.75
N VAL A 297 -11.32 -3.50 -3.98
CA VAL A 297 -10.70 -4.78 -3.65
C VAL A 297 -11.12 -5.10 -2.23
N LYS A 298 -11.74 -6.24 -1.99
CA LYS A 298 -12.01 -6.71 -0.64
C LYS A 298 -11.00 -7.81 -0.36
N ASP A 299 -10.12 -7.56 0.58
CA ASP A 299 -9.37 -8.65 1.18
C ASP A 299 -10.26 -9.27 2.24
N LYS A 300 -10.64 -10.52 2.01
CA LYS A 300 -11.48 -11.24 2.95
C LYS A 300 -10.51 -11.93 3.90
N ASP A 301 -10.59 -11.61 5.20
CA ASP A 301 -9.72 -12.16 6.25
C ASP A 301 -9.95 -13.68 6.48
N GLY A 302 -9.86 -14.51 5.43
CA GLY A 302 -10.20 -15.93 5.43
C GLY A 302 -9.87 -16.66 4.11
N VAL A 303 -10.41 -17.88 3.96
CA VAL A 303 -10.03 -18.89 2.94
C VAL A 303 -10.35 -18.53 1.48
N ASP A 304 -11.00 -17.40 1.21
CA ASP A 304 -11.64 -17.12 -0.09
C ASP A 304 -10.81 -16.20 -1.02
N GLY A 305 -9.63 -15.76 -0.58
CA GLY A 305 -8.72 -14.90 -1.34
C GLY A 305 -9.21 -13.46 -1.53
N ALA A 306 -8.41 -12.65 -2.24
CA ALA A 306 -8.76 -11.28 -2.56
C ALA A 306 -9.91 -11.24 -3.58
N GLN A 307 -10.97 -10.51 -3.25
CA GLN A 307 -12.13 -10.29 -4.11
C GLN A 307 -12.08 -8.88 -4.67
N TRP A 308 -11.75 -8.74 -5.94
CA TRP A 308 -11.88 -7.46 -6.63
C TRP A 308 -13.30 -7.30 -7.18
N SER A 309 -13.86 -6.08 -7.16
CA SER A 309 -15.20 -5.77 -7.66
C SER A 309 -15.36 -4.34 -8.19
N CYS A 310 -15.93 -4.14 -9.37
CA CYS A 310 -16.44 -2.84 -9.82
C CYS A 310 -17.96 -2.80 -9.80
N THR A 311 -18.50 -1.65 -9.42
CA THR A 311 -19.93 -1.36 -9.38
C THR A 311 -20.28 -0.30 -10.42
N PHE A 312 -21.28 -0.61 -11.24
CA PHE A 312 -21.85 0.31 -12.24
C PHE A 312 -23.32 0.54 -11.88
N LYS A 313 -23.83 1.75 -12.11
CA LYS A 313 -25.22 2.10 -11.81
C LYS A 313 -25.88 2.61 -13.08
N PHE A 314 -27.02 2.01 -13.41
CA PHE A 314 -27.80 2.33 -14.59
C PHE A 314 -29.21 2.77 -14.22
N SER A 315 -29.83 3.56 -15.08
CA SER A 315 -31.19 4.06 -14.85
C SER A 315 -32.24 2.98 -15.09
N ASP A 316 -31.94 2.03 -15.98
CA ASP A 316 -32.79 0.90 -16.32
C ASP A 316 -31.96 -0.32 -16.77
N ARG A 317 -32.65 -1.44 -17.00
CA ARG A 317 -32.04 -2.73 -17.38
C ARG A 317 -31.50 -2.75 -18.81
N SER A 318 -32.12 -2.04 -19.75
CA SER A 318 -31.66 -2.03 -21.15
C SER A 318 -30.29 -1.34 -21.29
N GLU A 319 -30.07 -0.27 -20.53
CA GLU A 319 -28.77 0.41 -20.46
C GLU A 319 -27.70 -0.52 -19.84
N ALA A 320 -28.06 -1.24 -18.77
CA ALA A 320 -27.18 -2.20 -18.11
C ALA A 320 -26.83 -3.41 -19.00
N ASP A 321 -27.78 -3.90 -19.79
CA ASP A 321 -27.59 -5.00 -20.76
C ASP A 321 -26.60 -4.58 -21.87
N THR A 322 -26.76 -3.37 -22.42
CA THR A 322 -25.85 -2.83 -23.43
C THR A 322 -24.42 -2.68 -22.90
N ALA A 323 -24.27 -2.11 -21.69
CA ALA A 323 -22.95 -1.92 -21.07
C ALA A 323 -22.27 -3.27 -20.73
N MET A 324 -23.05 -4.27 -20.33
CA MET A 324 -22.54 -5.61 -20.06
C MET A 324 -22.07 -6.31 -21.33
N GLU A 325 -22.83 -6.26 -22.41
CA GLU A 325 -22.42 -6.87 -23.68
C GLU A 325 -21.06 -6.34 -24.13
N ASP A 326 -20.85 -5.02 -24.00
CA ASP A 326 -19.57 -4.39 -24.27
C ASP A 326 -18.44 -4.90 -23.35
N ILE A 327 -18.67 -4.94 -22.04
CA ILE A 327 -17.67 -5.43 -21.07
C ILE A 327 -17.35 -6.92 -21.31
N VAL A 328 -18.36 -7.76 -21.52
CA VAL A 328 -18.19 -9.20 -21.79
C VAL A 328 -17.41 -9.41 -23.09
N LYS A 329 -17.71 -8.63 -24.13
CA LYS A 329 -16.98 -8.68 -25.40
C LYS A 329 -15.50 -8.33 -25.20
N ARG A 330 -15.21 -7.26 -24.47
CA ARG A 330 -13.83 -6.84 -24.16
C ARG A 330 -13.08 -7.84 -23.28
N LEU A 331 -13.74 -8.40 -22.27
CA LEU A 331 -13.18 -9.46 -21.43
C LEU A 331 -12.83 -10.68 -22.26
N ARG A 332 -13.76 -11.21 -23.05
CA ARG A 332 -13.49 -12.37 -23.92
C ARG A 332 -12.29 -12.14 -24.85
N ALA A 333 -12.15 -10.94 -25.40
CA ALA A 333 -11.05 -10.60 -26.30
C ALA A 333 -9.68 -10.60 -25.62
N SER A 334 -9.64 -10.51 -24.29
CA SER A 334 -8.39 -10.32 -23.54
C SER A 334 -8.21 -11.34 -22.42
N LEU A 335 -9.07 -12.36 -22.38
CA LEU A 335 -8.88 -13.51 -21.53
C LEU A 335 -7.56 -14.19 -21.93
N PRO A 336 -6.71 -14.60 -20.98
CA PRO A 336 -5.47 -15.28 -21.28
C PRO A 336 -5.73 -16.64 -21.91
N ASP A 337 -4.72 -17.16 -22.60
CA ASP A 337 -4.75 -18.51 -23.14
C ASP A 337 -5.15 -19.53 -22.05
N GLY A 338 -6.10 -20.40 -22.41
CA GLY A 338 -6.64 -21.43 -21.53
C GLY A 338 -7.82 -20.98 -20.65
N TRP A 339 -8.14 -19.69 -20.56
CA TRP A 339 -9.39 -19.26 -19.93
C TRP A 339 -10.59 -19.52 -20.83
N THR A 340 -11.70 -19.94 -20.24
CA THR A 340 -12.97 -20.15 -20.95
C THR A 340 -14.03 -19.24 -20.35
N GLY A 341 -14.56 -18.33 -21.18
CA GLY A 341 -15.63 -17.41 -20.81
C GLY A 341 -17.00 -17.88 -21.30
N THR A 342 -17.93 -18.11 -20.38
CA THR A 342 -19.29 -18.58 -20.65
C THR A 342 -20.28 -17.46 -20.39
N GLY A 343 -21.14 -17.18 -21.37
CA GLY A 343 -22.30 -16.32 -21.15
C GLY A 343 -23.33 -17.05 -20.29
N LEU A 344 -23.88 -16.36 -19.31
CA LEU A 344 -24.93 -16.86 -18.43
C LEU A 344 -26.19 -16.04 -18.65
N ASP A 345 -27.33 -16.65 -18.41
CA ASP A 345 -28.61 -15.96 -18.34
C ASP A 345 -29.45 -16.64 -17.25
N GLN A 346 -28.90 -16.62 -16.04
CA GLN A 346 -29.51 -17.27 -14.88
C GLN A 346 -30.01 -16.20 -13.92
N ASP A 347 -31.32 -16.08 -13.85
CA ASP A 347 -31.99 -15.20 -12.90
C ASP A 347 -32.27 -15.96 -11.59
N SER A 348 -31.88 -15.35 -10.48
CA SER A 348 -32.26 -15.75 -9.13
C SER A 348 -33.11 -14.63 -8.52
N ASP A 349 -34.36 -14.96 -8.22
CA ASP A 349 -35.35 -14.00 -7.75
C ASP A 349 -35.46 -14.03 -6.22
N THR A 350 -35.49 -12.85 -5.61
CA THR A 350 -35.85 -12.66 -4.20
C THR A 350 -37.02 -11.67 -4.09
N GLU A 351 -37.60 -11.52 -2.89
CA GLU A 351 -38.67 -10.54 -2.65
C GLU A 351 -38.23 -9.10 -2.93
N LEU A 352 -36.93 -8.79 -2.74
CA LEU A 352 -36.41 -7.42 -2.78
C LEU A 352 -35.67 -7.07 -4.07
N TYR A 353 -35.05 -8.06 -4.72
CA TYR A 353 -34.27 -7.87 -5.94
C TYR A 353 -34.23 -9.12 -6.80
N THR A 354 -33.92 -8.93 -8.09
CA THR A 354 -33.57 -10.01 -9.01
C THR A 354 -32.07 -9.95 -9.26
N ARG A 355 -31.34 -11.03 -8.97
CA ARG A 355 -29.95 -11.16 -9.37
C ARG A 355 -29.88 -11.94 -10.67
N ALA A 356 -29.13 -11.45 -11.64
CA ALA A 356 -28.95 -12.11 -12.93
C ALA A 356 -27.47 -12.30 -13.22
N ASP A 357 -26.98 -13.53 -13.18
CA ASP A 357 -25.59 -13.84 -13.55
C ASP A 357 -25.49 -13.87 -15.09
N LYS A 358 -24.55 -13.10 -15.63
CA LYS A 358 -24.47 -12.82 -17.08
C LYS A 358 -23.21 -13.33 -17.74
N PHE A 359 -22.13 -13.45 -16.98
CA PHE A 359 -20.87 -13.96 -17.48
C PHE A 359 -20.05 -14.58 -16.36
N ILE A 360 -19.40 -15.69 -16.70
CA ILE A 360 -18.35 -16.28 -15.87
C ILE A 360 -17.17 -16.66 -16.76
N ALA A 361 -15.96 -16.36 -16.33
CA ALA A 361 -14.75 -16.92 -16.93
C ALA A 361 -13.94 -17.66 -15.89
N ASN A 362 -13.48 -18.85 -16.25
CA ASN A 362 -12.68 -19.71 -15.39
C ASN A 362 -11.47 -20.24 -16.16
N LYS A 363 -10.37 -20.51 -15.45
CA LYS A 363 -9.23 -21.25 -15.98
C LYS A 363 -9.36 -22.71 -15.54
N PRO A 364 -9.36 -23.69 -16.46
CA PRO A 364 -9.38 -25.11 -16.10
C PRO A 364 -8.28 -25.45 -15.10
N GLY A 365 -8.65 -26.11 -14.00
CA GLY A 365 -7.72 -26.48 -12.93
C GLY A 365 -7.36 -25.34 -11.96
N ALA A 366 -7.90 -24.13 -12.12
CA ALA A 366 -7.80 -23.06 -11.15
C ALA A 366 -9.16 -22.76 -10.50
N ASN A 367 -9.12 -22.34 -9.25
CA ASN A 367 -10.29 -21.85 -8.52
C ASN A 367 -10.54 -20.34 -8.76
N SER A 368 -9.83 -19.73 -9.71
CA SER A 368 -10.01 -18.31 -10.08
C SER A 368 -11.24 -18.15 -10.96
N THR A 369 -12.12 -17.22 -10.60
CA THR A 369 -13.33 -16.93 -11.39
C THR A 369 -13.51 -15.43 -11.59
N ILE A 370 -13.73 -15.01 -12.84
CA ILE A 370 -14.23 -13.67 -13.17
C ILE A 370 -15.74 -13.80 -13.34
N ARG A 371 -16.51 -12.94 -12.70
CA ARG A 371 -17.98 -12.97 -12.74
C ARG A 371 -18.54 -11.60 -13.05
N ILE A 372 -19.61 -11.56 -13.84
CA ILE A 372 -20.42 -10.35 -14.01
C ILE A 372 -21.88 -10.69 -13.78
N TYR A 373 -22.53 -9.91 -12.94
CA TYR A 373 -23.94 -10.08 -12.59
C TYR A 373 -24.63 -8.76 -12.31
N TYR A 374 -25.96 -8.76 -12.42
CA TYR A 374 -26.82 -7.65 -12.02
C TYR A 374 -27.47 -7.88 -10.66
N ILE A 375 -27.84 -6.78 -10.03
CA ILE A 375 -28.87 -6.72 -9.00
C ILE A 375 -29.89 -5.65 -9.44
N ASP A 376 -31.10 -6.09 -9.79
CA ASP A 376 -32.25 -5.25 -10.11
C ASP A 376 -33.11 -5.06 -8.85
N VAL A 377 -33.17 -3.83 -8.34
CA VAL A 377 -33.94 -3.53 -7.13
C VAL A 377 -35.38 -3.19 -7.52
N LYS A 378 -36.29 -4.18 -7.39
CA LYS A 378 -37.70 -4.16 -7.83
C LYS A 378 -38.46 -2.88 -7.51
N LYS A 379 -38.20 -2.26 -6.34
CA LYS A 379 -38.89 -1.03 -5.90
C LYS A 379 -38.41 0.25 -6.60
N SER A 380 -37.19 0.26 -7.11
CA SER A 380 -36.55 1.48 -7.62
C SER A 380 -36.36 1.50 -9.13
N GLY A 381 -36.47 0.34 -9.79
CA GLY A 381 -36.14 0.16 -11.21
C GLY A 381 -34.64 0.36 -11.53
N ARG A 382 -33.81 0.65 -10.53
CA ARG A 382 -32.36 0.84 -10.70
C ARG A 382 -31.67 -0.51 -10.78
N VAL A 383 -30.76 -0.61 -11.74
CA VAL A 383 -29.91 -1.78 -11.93
C VAL A 383 -28.48 -1.46 -11.49
N THR A 384 -27.93 -2.33 -10.65
CA THR A 384 -26.52 -2.27 -10.26
C THR A 384 -25.80 -3.47 -10.85
N MET A 385 -24.80 -3.22 -11.69
CA MET A 385 -23.94 -4.27 -12.25
C MET A 385 -22.68 -4.40 -11.43
N TYR A 386 -22.28 -5.64 -11.19
CA TYR A 386 -21.06 -6.01 -10.49
C TYR A 386 -20.17 -6.82 -11.43
N LEU A 387 -18.95 -6.36 -11.62
CA LEU A 387 -17.86 -7.15 -12.20
C LEU A 387 -16.96 -7.56 -11.04
N SER A 388 -16.80 -8.85 -10.77
CA SER A 388 -15.98 -9.35 -9.66
C SER A 388 -14.93 -10.35 -10.15
N VAL A 389 -13.76 -10.32 -9.54
CA VAL A 389 -12.66 -11.25 -9.78
C VAL A 389 -12.32 -11.88 -8.43
N GLN A 390 -12.39 -13.20 -8.37
CA GLN A 390 -11.98 -13.97 -7.21
C GLN A 390 -10.73 -14.76 -7.59
N SER A 391 -9.62 -14.52 -6.88
CA SER A 391 -8.44 -15.38 -6.98
C SER A 391 -8.41 -16.37 -5.81
N PRO A 392 -8.07 -17.65 -6.04
CA PRO A 392 -7.88 -18.57 -4.94
C PRO A 392 -6.62 -18.24 -4.19
N LEU A 393 -6.60 -18.56 -2.90
CA LEU A 393 -5.36 -18.65 -2.15
C LEU A 393 -4.42 -19.66 -2.82
N PRO A 394 -3.09 -19.52 -2.65
CA PRO A 394 -2.17 -20.61 -2.95
C PRO A 394 -2.70 -21.87 -2.26
N ILE A 395 -2.94 -22.92 -3.05
CA ILE A 395 -3.23 -24.24 -2.51
C ILE A 395 -1.98 -24.64 -1.74
N HIS A 396 -2.00 -24.48 -0.41
CA HIS A 396 -0.95 -25.03 0.44
C HIS A 396 -0.95 -26.56 0.24
N PRO A 397 0.20 -27.18 -0.10
CA PRO A 397 0.32 -28.63 -0.05
C PRO A 397 0.15 -29.17 1.37
#